data_AF-A0A2A4YNE6-F1
#
_entry.id   AF-A0A2A4YNE6-F1
#
_cell.length_a   1.000
_cell.length_b   1.000
_cell.length_c   1.000
_cell.angle_alpha   90.00
_cell.angle_beta   90.00
_cell.angle_gamma   90.00
#
_symmetry.space_group_name_H-M   'P 1'
#
loop_
_entity.id
_entity.type
_entity.pdbx_description
1 polymer ?
#
loop_
_entity_poly.entity_id
_entity_poly.type
_entity_poly.pdbx_seq_one_letter_code
_entity_poly.pdbx_strand_id
1 'polypeptide(L)'
;MSSNETIILLIQIIATWTMLGIFWFLQLVHYPIMNKIKDGFVQYERGNLKRTAALIPPIMVIDIVTNVMALIYATKGLYITLISAALVLNILTWLTTFLFQMQAHQKLSIQYQNRP
;
A
#
# COMPACT_ATOMS: atom_id res chain seq x y z
N MET A 1 7.05 -7.68 -27.56
CA MET A 1 6.85 -8.29 -26.24
C MET A 1 6.18 -9.62 -26.47
N SER A 2 6.57 -10.65 -25.73
CA SER A 2 5.83 -11.92 -25.74
C SER A 2 4.44 -11.71 -25.12
N SER A 3 3.47 -12.59 -25.42
CA SER A 3 2.14 -12.53 -24.80
C SER A 3 2.20 -12.56 -23.27
N ASN A 4 3.18 -13.25 -22.70
CA ASN A 4 3.39 -13.34 -21.26
C ASN A 4 3.87 -12.01 -20.66
N GLU A 5 4.80 -11.31 -21.31
CA GLU A 5 5.26 -9.98 -20.88
C GLU A 5 4.11 -8.96 -20.86
N THR A 6 3.22 -9.02 -21.85
CA THR A 6 2.05 -8.13 -21.91
C THR A 6 1.07 -8.40 -20.76
N ILE A 7 0.76 -9.67 -20.46
CA ILE A 7 -0.13 -10.03 -19.35
C ILE A 7 0.46 -9.55 -18.01
N ILE A 8 1.74 -9.82 -17.77
CA ILE A 8 2.42 -9.41 -16.52
C ILE A 8 2.41 -7.88 -16.38
N LEU A 9 2.71 -7.15 -17.45
CA LEU A 9 2.65 -5.68 -17.44
C LEU A 9 1.24 -5.16 -17.12
N LEU A 10 0.19 -5.75 -17.70
CA LEU A 10 -1.18 -5.35 -17.42
C LEU A 10 -1.54 -5.59 -15.95
N ILE A 11 -1.19 -6.74 -15.39
CA ILE A 11 -1.41 -7.04 -13.96
C ILE A 11 -0.68 -6.01 -13.09
N GLN A 12 0.58 -5.71 -13.41
CA GLN A 12 1.37 -4.73 -12.67
C GLN A 12 0.77 -3.33 -12.73
N ILE A 13 0.38 -2.85 -13.92
CA ILE A 13 -0.27 -1.53 -14.08
C ILE A 13 -1.55 -1.48 -13.26
N ILE A 14 -2.41 -2.50 -13.36
CA ILE A 14 -3.68 -2.56 -12.62
C ILE A 14 -3.43 -2.55 -11.11
N ALA A 15 -2.49 -3.35 -10.61
CA ALA A 15 -2.14 -3.41 -9.19
C ALA A 15 -1.59 -2.07 -8.68
N THR A 16 -0.62 -1.50 -9.40
CA THR A 16 0.00 -0.21 -9.01
C THR A 16 -1.02 0.93 -9.03
N TRP A 17 -1.89 1.03 -10.05
CA TRP A 17 -2.92 2.08 -10.10
C TRP A 17 -4.00 1.90 -9.03
N THR A 18 -4.34 0.64 -8.71
CA THR A 18 -5.25 0.35 -7.60
C THR A 18 -4.65 0.81 -6.27
N MET A 19 -3.38 0.51 -6.02
CA MET A 19 -2.67 0.98 -4.83
C MET A 19 -2.55 2.51 -4.78
N LEU A 20 -2.27 3.16 -5.90
CA LEU A 20 -2.26 4.62 -5.99
C LEU A 20 -3.62 5.22 -5.60
N GLY A 21 -4.71 4.66 -6.13
CA GLY A 21 -6.07 5.05 -5.79
C GLY A 21 -6.38 4.85 -4.30
N ILE A 22 -5.97 3.72 -3.71
CA ILE A 22 -6.11 3.45 -2.27
C ILE A 22 -5.32 4.49 -1.46
N PHE A 23 -4.08 4.80 -1.82
CA PHE A 23 -3.28 5.80 -1.12
C PHE A 23 -3.93 7.19 -1.18
N TRP A 24 -4.40 7.63 -2.35
CA TRP A 24 -5.11 8.91 -2.47
C TRP A 24 -6.40 8.93 -1.66
N PHE A 25 -7.19 7.86 -1.69
CA PHE A 25 -8.39 7.76 -0.87
C PHE A 25 -8.07 7.86 0.63
N LEU A 26 -7.05 7.14 1.10
CA LEU A 26 -6.62 7.20 2.49
C LEU A 26 -6.17 8.61 2.88
N GLN A 27 -5.33 9.25 2.06
CA GLN A 27 -4.72 10.55 2.36
C GLN A 27 -5.70 11.72 2.24
N LEU A 28 -6.50 11.76 1.17
CA LEU A 28 -7.34 12.91 0.85
C LEU A 28 -8.73 12.82 1.49
N VAL A 29 -9.20 11.61 1.80
CA VAL A 29 -10.57 11.40 2.29
C VAL A 29 -10.54 10.80 3.69
N HIS A 30 -9.93 9.63 3.87
CA HIS A 30 -10.07 8.85 5.10
C HIS A 30 -9.39 9.50 6.31
N TYR A 31 -8.12 9.89 6.20
CA TYR A 31 -7.39 10.53 7.30
C TYR A 31 -7.94 11.91 7.68
N PRO A 32 -8.34 12.79 6.74
CA PRO A 32 -9.02 14.04 7.10
C PRO A 32 -10.33 13.84 7.85
N ILE A 33 -11.12 12.82 7.50
CA ILE A 33 -12.37 12.49 8.22
C ILE A 33 -12.07 11.93 9.60
N MET A 34 -11.04 11.09 9.72
CA MET A 34 -10.60 10.53 11.01
C MET A 34 -10.28 11.63 12.04
N ASN A 35 -9.72 12.77 11.60
CA ASN A 35 -9.44 13.93 12.47
C ASN A 35 -10.70 14.56 13.09
N LYS A 36 -11.90 14.26 12.57
CA LYS A 36 -13.17 14.76 13.10
C LYS A 36 -13.75 13.86 14.20
N ILE A 37 -13.20 12.66 14.41
CA ILE A 37 -13.70 11.70 15.40
C ILE A 37 -13.13 12.07 16.77
N LYS A 38 -13.98 12.62 17.64
CA LYS A 38 -13.61 13.01 19.01
C LYS A 38 -13.91 11.90 20.02
N ASP A 39 -15.13 11.37 19.96
CA ASP A 39 -15.62 10.32 20.87
C ASP A 39 -15.52 8.95 20.21
N GLY A 40 -15.15 7.93 20.99
CA GLY A 40 -15.06 6.55 20.49
C GLY A 40 -13.91 6.30 19.50
N PHE A 41 -12.95 7.23 19.35
CA PHE A 41 -11.82 7.12 18.43
C PHE A 41 -11.09 5.78 18.57
N VAL A 42 -10.83 5.31 19.80
CA VAL A 42 -10.11 4.04 20.04
C VAL A 42 -10.85 2.84 19.44
N GLN A 43 -12.18 2.79 19.58
CA GLN A 43 -12.99 1.68 19.06
C GLN A 43 -13.08 1.75 17.52
N TYR A 44 -13.28 2.95 16.98
CA TYR A 44 -13.21 3.20 15.54
C TYR A 44 -11.87 2.75 14.97
N GLU A 45 -10.77 3.19 15.58
CA GLU A 45 -9.40 2.99 15.10
C GLU A 45 -9.00 1.51 15.13
N ARG A 46 -9.36 0.77 16.19
CA ARG A 46 -9.18 -0.69 16.24
C ARG A 46 -9.93 -1.41 15.11
N GLY A 47 -11.18 -0.98 14.85
CA GLY A 47 -11.97 -1.53 13.74
C GLY A 47 -11.39 -1.19 12.37
N ASN A 48 -10.93 0.05 12.20
CA ASN A 48 -10.25 0.54 10.99
C ASN A 48 -8.98 -0.27 10.71
N LEU A 49 -8.08 -0.37 11.68
CA LEU A 49 -6.83 -1.14 11.55
C LEU A 49 -7.07 -2.60 11.19
N LYS A 50 -8.05 -3.26 11.82
CA LYS A 50 -8.36 -4.67 11.53
C LYS A 50 -8.81 -4.87 10.07
N ARG A 51 -9.68 -4.00 9.57
CA ARG A 51 -10.19 -4.07 8.18
C ARG A 51 -9.08 -3.75 7.17
N THR A 52 -8.32 -2.71 7.44
CA THR A 52 -7.20 -2.30 6.58
C THR A 52 -6.10 -3.36 6.51
N ALA A 53 -5.76 -3.99 7.65
CA ALA A 53 -4.78 -5.07 7.70
C ALA A 53 -5.23 -6.34 6.97
N ALA A 54 -6.53 -6.56 6.80
CA ALA A 54 -7.06 -7.69 6.02
C ALA A 54 -7.02 -7.43 4.50
N LEU A 55 -7.11 -6.17 4.07
CA LEU A 55 -7.24 -5.82 2.64
C LEU A 55 -5.93 -5.38 2.01
N ILE A 56 -5.21 -4.46 2.66
CA ILE A 56 -4.06 -3.77 2.04
C ILE A 56 -2.83 -4.68 1.90
N PRO A 57 -2.37 -5.40 2.95
CA PRO A 57 -1.18 -6.25 2.84
C PRO A 57 -1.26 -7.32 1.74
N PRO A 58 -2.40 -8.03 1.52
CA PRO A 58 -2.52 -8.97 0.39
C PRO A 58 -2.32 -8.32 -0.98
N ILE A 59 -2.94 -7.16 -1.23
CA ILE A 59 -2.80 -6.43 -2.51
C ILE A 59 -1.34 -5.99 -2.70
N MET A 60 -0.73 -5.50 -1.63
CA MET A 60 0.67 -5.11 -1.61
C MET A 60 1.61 -6.28 -1.92
N VAL A 61 1.33 -7.49 -1.41
CA VAL A 61 2.13 -8.69 -1.71
C VAL A 61 2.00 -9.08 -3.17
N ILE A 62 0.78 -9.05 -3.72
CA ILE A 62 0.53 -9.34 -5.14
C ILE A 62 1.36 -8.41 -6.03
N ASP A 63 1.45 -7.12 -5.69
CA ASP A 63 2.18 -6.13 -6.48
C ASP A 63 3.70 -6.36 -6.46
N ILE A 64 4.27 -6.74 -5.31
CA ILE A 64 5.70 -7.13 -5.21
C ILE A 64 5.97 -8.42 -6.00
N VAL A 65 5.15 -9.45 -5.80
CA VAL A 65 5.34 -10.74 -6.46
C VAL A 65 5.23 -10.59 -7.98
N THR A 66 4.28 -9.79 -8.45
CA THR A 66 4.13 -9.49 -9.88
C THR A 66 5.34 -8.74 -10.43
N ASN A 67 5.88 -7.74 -9.72
CA ASN A 67 7.11 -7.05 -10.11
C ASN A 67 8.32 -8.00 -10.20
N VAL A 68 8.48 -8.88 -9.22
CA VAL A 68 9.58 -9.86 -9.20
C VAL A 68 9.45 -10.84 -10.37
N MET A 69 8.25 -11.36 -10.63
CA MET A 69 8.00 -12.20 -11.80
C MET A 69 8.28 -11.45 -13.10
N ALA A 70 7.86 -10.19 -13.21
CA ALA A 70 8.13 -9.36 -14.38
C ALA A 70 9.64 -9.22 -14.64
N LEU A 71 10.44 -9.07 -13.60
CA LEU A 71 11.90 -8.98 -13.71
C LEU A 71 12.53 -10.29 -14.19
N ILE A 72 12.04 -11.44 -13.73
CA ILE A 72 12.54 -12.78 -14.14
C ILE A 72 12.28 -13.03 -15.63
N TYR A 73 11.13 -12.60 -16.14
CA TYR A 73 10.73 -12.83 -17.54
C TYR A 73 11.10 -11.68 -18.50
N ALA A 74 11.67 -10.59 -18.01
CA ALA A 74 11.99 -9.42 -18.82
C ALA A 74 13.17 -9.70 -19.78
N THR A 75 12.92 -9.57 -21.08
CA THR A 75 13.94 -9.83 -22.12
C THR A 75 14.64 -8.57 -22.65
N LYS A 76 14.10 -7.38 -22.39
CA LYS A 76 14.57 -6.10 -22.95
C LYS A 76 15.14 -5.17 -21.88
N GLY A 77 16.28 -4.53 -22.18
CA GLY A 77 16.97 -3.63 -21.26
C GLY A 77 16.10 -2.50 -20.69
N LEU A 78 15.37 -1.76 -21.52
CA LEU A 78 14.48 -0.68 -21.06
C LEU A 78 13.36 -1.19 -20.13
N TYR A 79 12.80 -2.36 -20.44
CA TYR A 79 11.74 -2.96 -19.63
C TYR A 79 12.27 -3.40 -18.25
N ILE A 80 13.47 -4.00 -18.23
CA ILE A 80 14.19 -4.34 -16.99
C ILE A 80 14.42 -3.10 -16.13
N THR A 81 14.86 -1.99 -16.72
CA THR A 81 15.09 -0.73 -15.98
C THR A 81 13.80 -0.22 -15.35
N LEU A 82 12.70 -0.19 -16.10
CA LEU A 82 11.41 0.31 -15.60
C LEU A 82 10.84 -0.57 -14.48
N ILE A 83 10.86 -1.90 -14.64
CA ILE A 83 10.41 -2.83 -13.58
C ILE A 83 11.30 -2.73 -12.35
N SER A 84 12.62 -2.62 -12.52
CA SER A 84 13.53 -2.49 -11.38
C SER A 84 13.24 -1.21 -10.59
N ALA A 85 13.01 -0.09 -11.28
CA ALA A 85 12.64 1.16 -10.63
C ALA A 85 11.29 1.03 -9.90
N ALA A 86 10.30 0.39 -10.54
CA ALA A 86 8.99 0.14 -9.94
C ALA A 86 9.11 -0.72 -8.66
N LEU A 87 9.90 -1.81 -8.69
CA LEU A 87 10.13 -2.67 -7.53
C LEU A 87 10.80 -1.90 -6.37
N VAL A 88 11.82 -1.09 -6.65
CA VAL A 88 12.48 -0.26 -5.63
C VAL A 88 11.48 0.71 -5.00
N LEU A 89 10.70 1.42 -5.81
CA LEU A 89 9.66 2.31 -5.31
C LEU A 89 8.63 1.56 -4.47
N ASN A 90 8.22 0.36 -4.89
CA ASN A 90 7.26 -0.45 -4.16
C ASN A 90 7.79 -0.82 -2.76
N ILE A 91 9.03 -1.28 -2.68
CA ILE A 91 9.71 -1.59 -1.41
C ILE A 91 9.80 -0.35 -0.52
N LEU A 92 10.10 0.83 -1.09
CA LEU A 92 10.13 2.08 -0.33
C LEU A 92 8.76 2.46 0.24
N THR A 93 7.68 2.30 -0.53
CA THR A 93 6.32 2.56 -0.02
C THR A 93 5.94 1.61 1.11
N TRP A 94 6.35 0.33 1.01
CA TRP A 94 6.19 -0.67 2.06
C TRP A 94 6.91 -0.27 3.34
N LEU A 95 8.23 -0.05 3.24
CA LEU A 95 9.04 0.34 4.38
C LEU A 95 8.48 1.58 5.05
N THR A 96 8.06 2.56 4.25
CA THR A 96 7.43 3.77 4.78
C THR A 96 6.18 3.39 5.57
N THR A 97 5.25 2.64 4.96
CA THR A 97 3.97 2.21 5.57
C THR A 97 4.15 1.49 6.91
N PHE A 98 5.06 0.51 6.96
CA PHE A 98 5.32 -0.26 8.18
C PHE A 98 6.03 0.54 9.26
N LEU A 99 6.99 1.39 8.88
CA LEU A 99 7.81 2.14 9.83
C LEU A 99 7.13 3.40 10.35
N PHE A 100 6.38 4.12 9.51
CA PHE A 100 5.81 5.41 9.89
C PHE A 100 4.30 5.33 10.08
N GLN A 101 3.55 4.85 9.09
CA GLN A 101 2.07 4.88 9.13
C GLN A 101 1.55 3.94 10.22
N MET A 102 2.04 2.69 10.29
CA MET A 102 1.59 1.74 11.33
C MET A 102 1.95 2.21 12.74
N GLN A 103 3.16 2.76 12.94
CA GLN A 103 3.56 3.30 14.24
C GLN A 103 2.72 4.51 14.63
N ALA A 104 2.40 5.39 13.68
CA ALA A 104 1.56 6.56 13.93
C ALA A 104 0.16 6.14 14.42
N HIS A 105 -0.46 5.16 13.76
CA HIS A 105 -1.75 4.61 14.17
C HIS A 105 -1.74 4.02 15.59
N GLN A 106 -0.68 3.27 15.94
CA GLN A 106 -0.51 2.75 17.29
C GLN A 106 -0.36 3.88 18.34
N LYS A 107 0.49 4.88 18.05
CA LYS A 107 0.69 6.03 18.94
C LYS A 107 -0.60 6.82 19.15
N LEU A 108 -1.35 7.09 18.09
CA LEU A 108 -2.65 7.78 18.14
C LEU A 108 -3.67 6.99 18.98
N SER A 109 -3.77 5.68 18.78
CA SER A 109 -4.69 4.84 19.54
C SER A 109 -4.38 4.86 21.05
N ILE A 110 -3.09 4.76 21.42
CA ILE A 110 -2.64 4.84 22.83
C ILE A 110 -2.93 6.21 23.43
N GLN A 111 -2.64 7.30 22.71
CA GLN A 111 -2.87 8.66 23.21
C GLN A 111 -4.35 8.94 23.47
N TYR A 112 -5.25 8.52 22.58
CA TYR A 112 -6.69 8.68 22.78
C TYR A 112 -7.25 7.78 23.88
N GLN A 113 -6.65 6.61 24.15
CA GLN A 113 -7.03 5.76 25.26
C GLN A 113 -6.67 6.39 26.62
N ASN A 114 -5.60 7.18 26.68
CA ASN A 114 -5.11 7.81 27.91
C ASN A 114 -5.62 9.25 28.11
N ARG A 115 -6.53 9.75 27.26
CA ARG A 115 -7.14 11.08 27.47
C ARG A 115 -8.12 11.00 28.66
N PRO A 116 -8.04 11.96 29.61
CA PRO A 116 -8.92 12.03 30.78
C PRO A 116 -10.37 12.33 30.39
#